data_AF-A0AA51Q8C0-F1
#
_entry.id   AF-A0AA51Q8C0-F1
#
_cell.length_a   1.000
_cell.length_b   1.000
_cell.length_c   1.000
_cell.angle_alpha   90.00
_cell.angle_beta   90.00
_cell.angle_gamma   90.00
#
_symmetry.space_group_name_H-M   'P 1'
#
loop_
_entity.id
_entity.type
_entity.pdbx_description
1 polymer ?
#
loop_
_entity_poly.entity_id
_entity_poly.type
_entity_poly.pdbx_seq_one_letter_code
_entity_poly.pdbx_strand_id
1 'polypeptide(L)' 'MQNERKRILKMVEEGKLAVDEALMLLEELEKTQKTMEQKQEEIVHELSTAVQFEEAKKDEPIHHKFQSAKDKIFEFVDSP' A
#
# COMPACT_ATOMS: atom_id res chain seq x y z
N MET A 1 4.48 -8.37 5.72
CA MET A 1 4.23 -8.81 7.11
C MET A 1 5.25 -9.82 7.67
N GLN A 2 5.96 -10.63 6.88
CA GLN A 2 6.95 -11.60 7.41
C GLN A 2 8.09 -10.97 8.24
N ASN A 3 8.50 -9.74 7.91
CA ASN A 3 9.50 -8.99 8.68
C ASN A 3 9.02 -8.66 10.11
N GLU A 4 7.73 -8.39 10.29
CA GLU A 4 7.17 -8.05 11.59
C GLU A 4 7.12 -9.26 12.52
N ARG A 5 6.79 -10.45 12.00
CA ARG A 5 6.89 -11.72 12.75
C ARG A 5 8.32 -11.98 13.23
N LYS A 6 9.32 -11.79 12.35
CA LYS A 6 10.73 -11.94 12.71
C LYS A 6 11.15 -10.94 13.79
N ARG A 7 10.65 -9.72 13.74
CA ARG A 7 10.94 -8.68 14.73
C ARG A 7 10.38 -9.02 16.11
N ILE A 8 9.15 -9.52 16.18
CA ILE A 8 8.53 -9.97 17.45
C ILE A 8 9.36 -11.11 18.05
N LEU A 9 9.70 -12.13 17.26
CA LEU A 9 10.51 -13.26 17.74
C LEU A 9 11.90 -12.83 18.23
N LYS A 10 12.54 -11.89 17.53
CA LYS A 10 13.82 -11.33 17.96
C LYS A 10 13.72 -10.57 19.28
N MET A 11 12.62 -9.85 19.53
CA MET A 11 12.40 -9.17 20.82
C MET A 11 12.20 -10.16 21.98
N VAL A 12 11.59 -11.32 21.72
CA VAL A 12 11.49 -12.40 22.71
C VAL A 12 12.85 -13.04 22.99
N GLU A 13 13.62 -13.33 21.93
CA GLU A 13 14.98 -13.88 22.05
C GLU A 13 15.90 -12.94 22.83
N GLU A 14 15.78 -11.63 22.62
CA GLU A 14 16.50 -10.59 23.36
C GLU A 14 15.97 -10.38 24.80
N GLY A 15 14.90 -11.06 25.21
CA GLY A 15 14.29 -10.94 26.54
C GLY A 15 13.55 -9.61 26.78
N LYS A 16 13.30 -8.84 25.71
CA LYS A 16 12.61 -7.54 25.76
C LYS A 16 11.10 -7.65 25.73
N LEU A 17 10.58 -8.84 25.46
CA LEU A 17 9.16 -9.13 25.33
C LEU A 17 8.87 -10.49 25.96
N ALA A 18 7.80 -10.58 26.76
CA ALA A 18 7.40 -11.86 27.32
C ALA A 18 6.82 -12.77 26.24
N VAL A 19 6.97 -14.08 26.43
CA VAL A 19 6.47 -15.09 25.49
C VAL A 19 4.95 -14.96 25.29
N ASP A 20 4.21 -14.72 26.36
CA ASP A 20 2.75 -14.57 26.32
C ASP A 20 2.32 -13.31 25.55
N GLU A 21 3.03 -12.20 25.72
CA GLU A 21 2.79 -10.96 24.99
C GLU A 21 3.11 -11.11 23.50
N ALA A 22 4.19 -11.82 23.19
CA ALA A 22 4.57 -12.11 21.80
C ALA A 22 3.56 -13.03 21.11
N LEU A 23 3.00 -14.00 21.82
CA LEU A 23 1.92 -14.87 21.32
C LEU A 23 0.70 -14.03 20.94
N MET A 24 0.24 -13.14 21.82
CA MET A 24 -0.88 -12.24 21.52
C MET A 24 -0.61 -11.36 20.29
N LEU A 25 0.58 -10.76 20.20
CA LEU A 25 0.96 -9.93 19.05
C LEU A 25 1.00 -10.72 17.74
N LEU A 26 1.51 -11.96 17.76
CA LEU A 26 1.57 -12.82 16.57
C LEU A 26 0.17 -13.25 16.11
N GLU A 27 -0.74 -13.52 17.04
CA GLU A 27 -2.13 -13.85 16.74
C GLU A 27 -2.90 -12.67 16.14
N GLU A 28 -2.74 -11.47 16.71
CA GLU A 28 -3.40 -10.27 16.22
C GLU A 28 -2.87 -9.86 14.84
N LEU A 29 -1.58 -10.02 14.61
CA LEU A 29 -0.94 -9.78 13.32
C LEU A 29 -1.44 -10.77 12.24
N GLU A 30 -1.71 -12.03 12.60
CA GLU A 30 -2.30 -13.01 11.69
C GLU A 30 -3.80 -12.75 11.43
N LYS A 31 -4.56 -12.35 12.44
CA LYS A 31 -5.96 -11.92 12.26
C LYS A 31 -6.03 -10.74 11.31
N THR A 32 -5.19 -9.73 11.50
CA THR A 32 -5.13 -8.56 10.64
C THR A 32 -4.78 -8.94 9.20
N GLN A 33 -3.88 -9.91 9.00
CA GLN A 33 -3.57 -10.43 7.67
C GLN A 33 -4.80 -11.01 6.98
N LYS A 34 -5.54 -11.90 7.65
CA LYS A 34 -6.74 -12.53 7.06
C LYS A 34 -7.80 -11.48 6.72
N THR A 35 -8.01 -10.49 7.58
CA THR A 35 -9.00 -9.43 7.34
C THR A 35 -8.57 -8.48 6.23
N MET A 36 -7.27 -8.17 6.11
CA MET A 36 -6.76 -7.34 5.01
C MET A 36 -6.85 -8.05 3.66
N GLU A 37 -6.48 -9.34 3.60
CA GLU A 37 -6.58 -10.12 2.36
C GLU A 37 -8.03 -10.23 1.88
N GLN A 38 -8.98 -10.50 2.79
CA GLN A 38 -10.42 -10.51 2.47
C GLN A 38 -10.94 -9.15 1.97
N LYS A 39 -10.58 -8.05 2.66
CA LYS A 39 -10.97 -6.70 2.23
C LYS A 39 -10.31 -6.28 0.92
N GLN A 40 -9.07 -6.70 0.68
CA GLN A 40 -8.37 -6.41 -0.57
C GLN A 40 -9.07 -7.10 -1.74
N GLU A 41 -9.47 -8.36 -1.58
CA GLU A 41 -10.26 -9.09 -2.59
C GLU A 41 -11.62 -8.43 -2.85
N GLU A 42 -12.35 -8.04 -1.80
CA GLU A 42 -13.63 -7.31 -1.95
C GLU A 42 -13.44 -5.98 -2.67
N ILE A 43 -12.44 -5.18 -2.29
CA ILE A 43 -12.14 -3.89 -2.93
C ILE A 43 -11.72 -4.09 -4.40
N VAL A 44 -10.88 -5.08 -4.70
CA VAL A 44 -10.47 -5.38 -6.08
C VAL A 44 -11.65 -5.86 -6.91
N HIS A 45 -12.54 -6.67 -6.35
CA HIS A 45 -13.75 -7.13 -7.03
C HIS A 45 -14.71 -5.95 -7.31
N GLU A 46 -14.97 -5.09 -6.33
CA GLU A 46 -15.81 -3.91 -6.49
C GLU A 46 -15.22 -2.89 -7.49
N LEU A 47 -13.91 -2.65 -7.45
CA LEU A 47 -13.22 -1.80 -8.42
C LEU A 47 -13.16 -2.43 -9.82
N SER A 48 -13.05 -3.76 -9.92
CA SER A 48 -13.09 -4.49 -11.19
C SER A 48 -14.46 -4.42 -11.86
N THR A 49 -15.55 -4.27 -11.08
CA THR A 49 -16.89 -4.03 -11.64
C THR A 49 -17.13 -2.59 -12.08
N ALA A 50 -16.27 -1.64 -11.69
CA ALA A 50 -16.43 -0.22 -11.99
C ALA A 50 -15.65 0.28 -13.22
N VAL A 51 -14.82 -0.56 -13.86
CA VAL A 51 -13.99 -0.11 -14.99
C VAL A 51 -13.97 -1.17 -16.11
N GLN A 52 -15.07 -1.26 -16.87
CA GLN A 52 -14.96 -1.55 -18.30
C GLN A 52 -14.37 -0.28 -18.95
N PHE A 53 -13.05 -0.11 -18.91
CA PHE A 53 -12.39 0.89 -19.75
C PHE A 53 -12.41 0.34 -21.17
N GLU A 54 -13.40 0.75 -21.96
CA GLU A 54 -13.30 0.64 -23.42
C GLU A 54 -12.10 1.50 -23.85
N GLU A 55 -10.98 0.83 -24.14
CA GLU A 55 -9.83 1.42 -24.84
C GLU A 55 -10.21 1.67 -26.31
N ALA A 56 -11.20 2.54 -26.51
CA ALA A 56 -11.55 3.09 -27.81
C ALA A 56 -10.62 4.29 -28.07
N LYS A 57 -9.49 3.98 -28.72
CA LYS A 57 -8.73 4.82 -29.65
C LYS A 57 -9.15 6.30 -29.69
N LYS A 58 -8.29 7.21 -29.23
CA LYS A 58 -8.11 8.54 -29.86
C LYS A 58 -6.85 9.25 -29.36
N ASP A 59 -5.93 9.45 -30.29
CA ASP A 59 -4.80 10.38 -30.26
C ASP A 59 -5.15 11.79 -29.76
N GLU A 60 -4.22 12.39 -29.00
CA GLU A 60 -3.98 13.83 -28.67
C GLU A 60 -5.11 14.66 -28.02
N PRO A 61 -4.88 15.52 -26.97
CA PRO A 61 -3.71 16.40 -26.72
C PRO A 61 -3.30 16.47 -25.22
N ILE A 62 -3.48 15.40 -24.45
CA ILE A 62 -3.30 15.42 -22.98
C ILE A 62 -1.81 15.50 -22.60
N HIS A 63 -0.93 15.00 -23.46
CA HIS A 63 0.51 14.96 -23.21
C HIS A 63 1.15 16.36 -23.07
N HIS A 64 0.66 17.35 -23.83
CA HIS A 64 1.17 18.73 -23.76
C HIS A 64 0.76 19.43 -22.46
N LYS A 65 -0.43 19.16 -21.92
CA LYS A 65 -0.88 19.75 -20.65
C LYS A 65 -0.11 19.16 -19.45
N PHE A 66 0.24 17.88 -19.53
CA PHE A 66 0.97 17.21 -18.46
C PHE A 66 2.45 17.66 -18.38
N GLN A 67 3.10 17.91 -19.52
CA GLN A 67 4.45 18.49 -19.54
C GLN A 67 4.46 19.91 -18.94
N SER A 68 3.54 20.78 -19.36
CA SER A 68 3.47 22.16 -18.86
C SER A 68 3.19 22.26 -17.35
N ALA A 69 2.41 21.34 -16.79
CA ALA A 69 2.16 21.29 -15.35
C ALA A 69 3.39 20.84 -14.55
N LYS A 70 4.22 19.94 -15.09
CA LYS A 70 5.46 19.51 -14.43
C LYS A 70 6.50 20.63 -14.38
N ASP A 71 6.65 21.37 -15.48
CA ASP A 71 7.62 22.46 -15.57
C ASP A 71 7.32 23.57 -14.54
N LYS A 72 6.05 23.91 -14.33
CA LYS A 72 5.63 24.91 -13.33
C LYS A 72 5.89 24.49 -11.87
N ILE A 73 5.80 23.21 -11.56
CA ILE A 73 6.06 22.70 -10.21
C ILE A 73 7.57 22.72 -9.93
N PHE A 74 8.39 22.41 -10.93
CA PHE A 74 9.85 22.44 -10.80
C PHE A 74 10.37 23.86 -10.56
N GLU A 75 9.81 24.87 -11.25
CA GLU A 75 10.15 26.29 -11.07
C GLU A 75 9.82 26.81 -9.66
N PHE A 76 8.80 26.24 -8.99
CA PHE A 76 8.44 26.60 -7.62
C PHE A 76 9.38 25.99 -6.57
N VAL A 77 10.03 24.86 -6.89
CA VAL A 77 10.99 24.18 -6.00
C VAL A 77 12.40 24.76 -6.15
N ASP A 78 12.73 25.30 -7.32
CA ASP A 78 14.04 25.89 -7.63
C ASP A 78 14.14 27.39 -7.29
N SER A 79 13.03 28.00 -6.86
CA SER A 79 13.05 29.37 -6.33
C SER A 79 13.43 29.33 -4.83
N PRO A 80 14.50 30.05 -4.41
CA PRO A 80 15.21 29.85 -3.14
C PRO A 80 14.43 30.16 -1.86
#